data_AF-A0A4Q8K2U0-F1
#
_entry.id   AF-A0A4Q8K2U0-F1
#
_cell.length_a   1.000
_cell.length_b   1.000
_cell.length_c   1.000
_cell.angle_alpha   90.00
_cell.angle_beta   90.00
_cell.angle_gamma   90.00
#
_symmetry.space_group_name_H-M   'P 1'
#
loop_
_entity.id
_entity.type
_entity.pdbx_description
1 polymer ?
#
loop_
_entity_poly.entity_id
_entity_poly.type
_entity_poly.pdbx_seq_one_letter_code
_entity_poly.pdbx_strand_id
1 'polypeptide(L)' 'MYRTLILLLIGVSIANAIVCPRNYCKNVKCDSVSCSSSEEYTQHGTFCGCCPTCVTLLKKGESCFPLFLRGGPPPK' A
#
# COMPACT_ATOMS: atom_id res chain seq x y z
N MET A 1 26.44 -3.85 -27.42
CA MET A 1 26.61 -3.17 -26.13
C MET A 1 25.37 -2.38 -25.67
N TYR A 2 24.59 -1.74 -26.54
CA TYR A 2 23.38 -1.00 -26.14
C TYR A 2 22.22 -1.87 -25.63
N ARG A 3 22.04 -3.07 -26.22
CA ARG A 3 20.96 -4.01 -25.88
C ARG A 3 21.05 -4.55 -24.44
N THR A 4 22.26 -4.79 -23.94
CA THR A 4 22.50 -5.21 -22.54
C THR A 4 22.33 -4.04 -21.57
N LEU A 5 22.70 -2.82 -21.96
CA LEU A 5 22.43 -1.61 -21.18
C LEU A 5 20.93 -1.37 -21.00
N ILE A 6 20.12 -1.48 -22.07
CA ILE A 6 18.66 -1.33 -21.98
C ILE A 6 18.05 -2.32 -20.99
N LEU A 7 18.45 -3.59 -21.03
CA LEU A 7 17.93 -4.63 -20.12
C LEU A 7 18.29 -4.33 -18.66
N LEU A 8 19.47 -3.76 -18.40
CA LEU A 8 19.93 -3.42 -17.06
C LEU A 8 19.19 -2.20 -16.49
N LEU A 9 18.90 -1.18 -17.31
CA LEU A 9 18.08 -0.03 -16.90
C LEU A 9 16.62 -0.42 -16.57
N ILE A 10 16.04 -1.36 -17.31
CA ILE A 10 14.69 -1.87 -17.03
C ILE A 10 14.67 -2.68 -15.73
N GLY A 11 15.73 -3.42 -15.41
CA GLY A 11 15.82 -4.16 -14.14
C GLY A 11 15.88 -3.27 -12.89
N VAL A 12 16.59 -2.14 -12.96
CA VAL A 12 16.74 -1.20 -11.83
C VAL A 12 15.43 -0.48 -11.49
N SER A 13 14.54 -0.26 -12.45
CA SER A 13 13.26 0.43 -12.22
C SER A 13 12.22 -0.39 -11.45
N ILE A 14 12.47 -1.69 -11.21
CA ILE A 14 11.57 -2.59 -10.48
C ILE A 14 11.81 -2.52 -8.96
N ALA A 15 12.95 -1.98 -8.52
CA ALA A 15 13.29 -1.81 -7.11
C ALA A 15 12.79 -0.46 -6.56
N ASN A 16 11.51 -0.14 -6.76
CA ASN A 16 10.88 0.94 -6.00
C ASN A 16 10.61 0.42 -4.59
N ALA A 17 11.60 0.53 -3.70
CA ALA A 17 11.37 0.36 -2.27
C ALA A 17 10.56 1.56 -1.79
N ILE A 18 9.22 1.50 -1.92
CA ILE A 18 8.33 2.50 -1.32
C ILE A 18 8.46 2.31 0.19
N VAL A 19 9.34 3.10 0.80
CA VAL A 19 9.61 3.07 2.23
C VAL A 19 9.03 4.31 2.89
N CYS A 20 8.34 4.10 4.00
CA CYS A 20 7.82 5.20 4.82
C CYS A 20 8.95 5.70 5.73
N PRO A 21 9.43 6.93 5.58
CA PRO A 21 10.50 7.45 6.42
C PRO A 21 10.05 7.53 7.88
N ARG A 22 11.01 7.47 8.81
CA ARG A 22 10.72 7.69 10.23
C ARG A 22 10.06 9.05 10.39
N ASN A 23 8.94 9.10 11.13
CA ASN A 23 8.11 10.28 11.35
C ASN A 23 7.22 10.72 10.17
N TYR A 24 7.06 9.93 9.11
CA TYR A 24 6.18 10.28 7.98
C TYR A 24 4.79 10.75 8.46
N CYS A 25 4.17 10.03 9.40
CA CYS A 25 2.84 10.38 9.92
C CYS A 25 2.75 11.71 10.68
N LYS A 26 3.88 12.32 11.10
CA LYS A 26 3.85 13.59 11.85
C LYS A 26 3.35 14.77 11.00
N ASN A 27 3.54 14.69 9.69
CA ASN A 27 3.14 15.75 8.76
C ASN A 27 1.90 15.37 7.93
N VAL A 28 1.33 14.18 8.16
CA VAL A 28 0.16 13.70 7.44
C VAL A 28 -1.09 14.20 8.16
N LYS A 29 -1.98 14.86 7.43
CA LYS A 29 -3.34 15.16 7.89
C LYS A 29 -4.26 14.10 7.34
N CYS A 30 -5.02 13.48 8.24
CA CYS A 30 -5.96 12.43 7.87
C CYS A 30 -7.37 13.00 7.77
N ASP A 31 -8.07 12.60 6.71
CA ASP A 31 -9.48 12.91 6.56
C ASP A 31 -10.35 11.94 7.37
N SER A 32 -11.54 12.40 7.74
CA SER A 32 -12.56 11.53 8.33
C SER A 32 -13.10 10.58 7.26
N VAL A 33 -13.05 9.28 7.51
CA VAL A 33 -13.60 8.26 6.62
C VAL A 33 -14.86 7.65 7.23
N SER A 34 -15.88 7.46 6.39
CA SER A 34 -17.10 6.73 6.74
C SER A 34 -17.22 5.54 5.80
N CYS A 35 -17.18 4.33 6.36
CA CYS A 35 -17.16 3.10 5.59
C CYS A 35 -18.56 2.65 5.18
N SER A 36 -18.65 1.96 4.04
CA SER A 36 -19.89 1.28 3.65
C SER A 36 -20.14 0.03 4.53
N SER A 37 -21.35 -0.52 4.50
CA SER A 37 -21.71 -1.72 5.27
C SER A 37 -20.88 -2.97 4.92
N SER A 38 -20.21 -2.97 3.76
CA SER A 38 -19.37 -4.06 3.26
C SER A 38 -17.87 -3.87 3.56
N GLU A 39 -17.49 -2.78 4.22
CA GLU A 39 -16.11 -2.45 4.51
C GLU A 39 -15.86 -2.36 6.02
N GLU A 40 -14.67 -2.73 6.44
CA GLU A 40 -14.23 -2.60 7.82
C GLU A 40 -13.41 -1.32 7.99
N TYR A 41 -13.75 -0.53 9.01
CA TYR A 41 -12.94 0.62 9.40
C TYR A 41 -11.64 0.15 10.05
N THR A 42 -10.51 0.54 9.50
CA THR A 42 -9.18 0.28 10.07
C THR A 42 -8.50 1.60 10.38
N GLN A 43 -8.10 1.81 11.63
CA GLN A 43 -7.48 3.06 12.09
C GLN A 43 -6.10 3.37 11.45
N HIS A 44 -5.37 2.35 10.98
CA HIS A 44 -4.02 2.47 10.41
C HIS A 44 -3.93 1.77 9.05
N GLY A 45 -4.88 2.04 8.16
CA GLY A 45 -5.09 1.22 6.97
C GLY A 45 -4.40 1.74 5.71
N THR A 46 -3.79 2.92 5.75
CA THR A 46 -2.93 3.41 4.64
C THR A 46 -1.62 2.64 4.55
N PHE A 47 -0.95 2.69 3.40
CA PHE A 47 0.37 2.06 3.17
C PHE A 47 1.40 2.32 4.29
N CYS A 48 1.49 3.55 4.79
CA CYS A 48 2.40 3.92 5.89
C CYS A 48 1.77 3.82 7.30
N GLY A 49 0.54 3.33 7.39
CA GLY A 49 -0.17 3.14 8.66
C GLY A 49 -0.56 4.43 9.39
N CYS A 50 -0.64 5.57 8.70
CA CYS A 50 -0.87 6.87 9.36
C CYS A 50 -2.35 7.21 9.54
N CYS A 51 -3.18 6.88 8.55
CA CYS A 51 -4.57 7.31 8.53
C CYS A 51 -5.55 6.15 8.56
N PRO A 52 -6.77 6.42 9.04
CA PRO A 52 -7.85 5.45 8.94
C PRO A 52 -8.27 5.25 7.49
N THR A 53 -8.63 4.01 7.15
CA THR A 53 -9.17 3.65 5.84
C THR A 53 -10.28 2.62 6.00
N CYS A 54 -11.11 2.52 4.97
CA CYS A 54 -12.09 1.46 4.83
C CYS A 54 -11.45 0.32 4.02
N VAL A 55 -11.39 -0.87 4.60
CA VAL A 55 -10.81 -2.04 3.94
C VAL A 55 -11.89 -3.05 3.60
N THR A 56 -11.77 -3.64 2.42
CA THR A 56 -12.62 -4.76 2.03
C THR A 56 -12.05 -6.05 2.62
N LEU A 57 -12.85 -6.76 3.39
CA LEU A 57 -12.49 -8.08 3.93
C LEU A 57 -12.50 -9.11 2.80
N LEU A 58 -11.33 -9.64 2.48
CA LEU A 58 -11.19 -10.74 1.53
C LEU A 58 -11.47 -12.07 2.23
N LYS A 59 -12.18 -12.96 1.53
CA LYS A 59 -12.38 -14.35 1.96
C LYS A 59 -11.13 -15.17 1.66
N LYS A 60 -11.00 -16.29 2.38
CA LYS A 60 -9.93 -17.26 2.12
C LYS A 60 -9.98 -17.72 0.66
N GLY A 61 -8.86 -17.57 -0.05
CA GLY A 61 -8.72 -17.94 -1.46
C GLY A 61 -8.99 -16.79 -2.45
N GLU A 62 -9.40 -15.61 -2.00
CA GLU A 62 -9.52 -14.44 -2.86
C GLU A 62 -8.15 -13.79 -3.14
N SER A 63 -8.07 -13.07 -4.27
CA SER A 63 -6.82 -12.46 -4.72
C SER A 63 -6.45 -11.24 -3.86
N CYS A 64 -5.25 -11.26 -3.28
CA CYS A 64 -4.66 -10.10 -2.59
C CYS A 64 -4.03 -9.08 -3.54
N PHE A 65 -4.03 -9.32 -4.86
CA PHE A 65 -3.44 -8.41 -5.85
C PHE A 65 -3.90 -6.94 -5.72
N PRO A 66 -5.18 -6.64 -5.40
CA PRO A 66 -5.64 -5.26 -5.18
C PRO A 66 -5.00 -4.58 -3.96
N LEU A 67 -4.62 -5.35 -2.92
CA LEU A 67 -3.99 -4.82 -1.70
C LEU A 67 -2.55 -4.40 -1.93
N PHE A 68 -1.85 -5.04 -2.88
CA PHE A 68 -0.46 -4.72 -3.20
C PHE A 68 -0.32 -3.30 -3.77
N LEU A 69 -1.31 -2.84 -4.54
CA LEU A 69 -1.34 -1.50 -5.11
C LEU A 69 -1.89 -0.44 -4.14
N ARG A 70 -2.77 -0.82 -3.22
CA ARG A 70 -3.40 0.11 -2.25
C ARG A 70 -2.65 0.24 -0.93
N GLY A 71 -1.64 -0.60 -0.69
CA GLY A 71 -0.98 -0.66 0.61
C GLY A 71 -1.92 -1.18 1.68
N GLY A 72 -2.22 -2.47 1.60
CA GLY A 72 -2.96 -3.15 2.66
C GLY A 72 -2.12 -3.31 3.94
N PRO A 73 -2.77 -3.33 5.13
CA PRO A 73 -2.09 -3.65 6.37
C PRO A 73 -1.41 -5.02 6.26
N PRO A 74 -0.23 -5.21 6.89
CA PRO A 74 0.42 -6.51 6.90
C PRO A 74 -0.51 -7.56 7.53
N PRO A 75 -0.50 -8.81 7.03
CA PRO A 75 -1.18 -9.90 7.73
C PRO A 75 -0.58 -10.01 9.15
N LYS A 76 -1.47 -10.17 10.15
CA LYS A 76 -1.07 -10.46 11.54
C LYS A 76 -0.36 -11.81 11.63
#